data_AF-A0AAN8XA20-F1
#
_entry.id   AF-A0AAN8XA20-F1
#
_cell.length_a   1.000
_cell.length_b   1.000
_cell.length_c   1.000
_cell.angle_alpha   90.00
_cell.angle_beta   90.00
_cell.angle_gamma   90.00
#
_symmetry.space_group_name_H-M   'P 1'
#
loop_
_entity.id
_entity.type
_entity.pdbx_description
1 polymer ?
#
loop_
_entity_poly.entity_id
_entity_poly.type
_entity_poly.pdbx_seq_one_letter_code
_entity_poly.pdbx_strand_id
1 'polypeptide(L)'
;MDLQQDFLLPGEKEDADVLTEKVRVLCWVLTHSGNHESKAQHVRATWGKRCNFLIFMSNANDTRLGAINLNVLDGRKFLWGKTRMAFEYVYKHHFEQFDWFFKADDDTYAIMENLRYMLSAYDPTYPIYFGAKFRGFMSGGGGYVLSKQALKQFVESALHNDSLCQGDPTGVDEDVKIGKCLANVGVMEGDSRDEYGRGRFFPLSPMTHIMNKLPHWYIHLTHYKPHKGLDCCSDTAITFHYISPEKMYEMDYLLYGLRPYGIHKDHPYPAPLPPDVNSIPQEMLKLEKNQKVFQKRKRKRVNGRTEYIYQ
;
A
#
# COMPACT_ATOMS: atom_id res chain seq x y z
N MET A 1 20.04 -14.64 15.57
CA MET A 1 20.77 -13.43 15.14
C MET A 1 19.76 -12.33 15.10
N ASP A 2 19.76 -11.49 16.12
CA ASP A 2 18.77 -10.44 16.33
C ASP A 2 19.17 -9.23 15.48
N LEU A 3 18.57 -9.12 14.29
CA LEU A 3 18.70 -7.94 13.42
C LEU A 3 17.66 -6.91 13.88
N GLN A 4 17.88 -6.31 15.05
CA GLN A 4 16.97 -5.34 15.67
C GLN A 4 17.59 -3.95 15.76
N GLN A 5 18.06 -3.42 14.63
CA GLN A 5 18.37 -2.00 14.54
C GLN A 5 17.86 -1.46 13.21
N ASP A 6 16.79 -0.66 13.25
CA ASP A 6 16.29 0.05 12.07
C ASP A 6 17.31 1.12 11.66
N PHE A 7 18.00 0.89 10.53
CA PHE A 7 19.08 1.73 9.98
C PHE A 7 18.57 2.78 8.98
N LEU A 8 17.42 3.39 9.24
CA LEU A 8 17.02 4.63 8.56
C LEU A 8 17.96 5.77 9.00
N LEU A 9 18.33 6.67 8.09
CA LEU A 9 19.11 7.86 8.45
C LEU A 9 18.33 8.65 9.52
N PRO A 10 18.98 9.32 10.49
CA PRO A 10 18.28 9.96 11.59
C PRO A 10 17.10 10.84 11.17
N GLY A 11 17.24 11.64 10.09
CA GLY A 11 16.15 12.47 9.56
C GLY A 11 15.07 11.70 8.79
N GLU A 12 15.43 10.72 7.96
CA GLU A 12 14.44 9.87 7.24
C GLU A 12 13.65 8.99 8.22
N LYS A 13 14.31 8.52 9.28
CA LYS A 13 13.70 7.76 10.36
C LYS A 13 12.67 8.60 11.10
N GLU A 14 13.02 9.83 11.45
CA GLU A 14 12.13 10.76 12.13
C GLU A 14 10.89 11.08 11.26
N ASP A 15 11.07 11.35 9.97
CA ASP A 15 9.94 11.58 9.05
C ASP A 15 9.04 10.34 8.92
N ALA A 16 9.63 9.14 8.84
CA ALA A 16 8.90 7.87 8.77
C ALA A 16 8.13 7.56 10.07
N ASP A 17 8.72 7.85 11.23
CA ASP A 17 8.11 7.67 12.55
C ASP A 17 6.92 8.63 12.71
N VAL A 18 7.12 9.91 12.37
CA VAL A 18 6.05 10.93 12.36
C VAL A 18 4.89 10.52 11.45
N LEU A 19 5.20 9.96 10.28
CA LEU A 19 4.17 9.47 9.37
C LEU A 19 3.46 8.23 9.90
N THR A 20 4.17 7.35 10.60
CA THR A 20 3.59 6.15 11.22
C THR A 20 2.54 6.51 12.26
N GLU A 21 2.75 7.59 13.01
CA GLU A 21 1.77 8.11 13.97
C GLU A 21 0.58 8.82 13.28
N LYS A 22 0.85 9.62 12.24
CA LYS A 22 -0.18 10.42 11.55
C LYS A 22 -1.04 9.65 10.56
N VAL A 23 -0.51 8.59 9.98
CA VAL A 23 -1.16 7.78 8.94
C VAL A 23 -1.21 6.34 9.43
N ARG A 24 -2.26 6.01 10.18
CA ARG A 24 -2.41 4.70 10.83
C ARG A 24 -2.97 3.70 9.83
N VAL A 25 -2.14 2.75 9.40
CA VAL A 25 -2.48 1.75 8.39
C VAL A 25 -2.58 0.36 9.03
N LEU A 26 -3.75 -0.27 8.91
CA LEU A 26 -3.89 -1.71 9.12
C LEU A 26 -3.57 -2.44 7.83
N CYS A 27 -2.63 -3.37 7.89
CA CYS A 27 -2.31 -4.28 6.81
C CYS A 27 -3.00 -5.61 7.06
N TRP A 28 -3.82 -6.06 6.12
CA TRP A 28 -4.35 -7.42 6.13
C TRP A 28 -3.82 -8.18 4.91
N VAL A 29 -3.23 -9.34 5.19
CA VAL A 29 -2.54 -10.16 4.18
C VAL A 29 -3.37 -11.40 3.93
N LEU A 30 -3.81 -11.58 2.69
CA LEU A 30 -4.53 -12.78 2.29
C LEU A 30 -3.55 -13.93 2.09
N THR A 31 -3.81 -15.06 2.74
CA THR A 31 -3.01 -16.27 2.62
C THR A 31 -3.87 -17.53 2.83
N HIS A 32 -3.24 -18.70 2.87
CA HIS A 32 -3.88 -19.98 3.17
C HIS A 32 -2.91 -20.86 3.97
N SER A 33 -3.43 -21.90 4.62
CA SER A 33 -2.67 -22.75 5.55
C SER A 33 -1.40 -23.35 4.95
N GLY A 34 -1.42 -23.70 3.66
CA GLY A 34 -0.24 -24.21 2.95
C GLY A 34 0.88 -23.18 2.75
N ASN A 35 0.57 -21.88 2.88
CA ASN A 35 1.50 -20.78 2.71
C ASN A 35 1.95 -20.13 4.02
N HIS A 36 1.43 -20.56 5.18
CA HIS A 36 1.79 -19.96 6.47
C HIS A 36 3.29 -19.96 6.71
N GLU A 37 3.93 -21.13 6.56
CA GLU A 37 5.38 -21.28 6.71
C GLU A 37 6.14 -20.94 5.42
N SER A 38 5.64 -21.28 4.23
CA SER A 38 6.42 -21.08 3.01
C SER A 38 6.43 -19.64 2.49
N LYS A 39 5.49 -18.78 2.93
CA LYS A 39 5.36 -17.40 2.45
C LYS A 39 5.00 -16.38 3.53
N ALA A 40 3.87 -16.56 4.22
CA ALA A 40 3.29 -15.51 5.06
C ALA A 40 4.16 -15.14 6.27
N GLN A 41 4.90 -16.10 6.85
CA GLN A 41 5.89 -15.78 7.89
C GLN A 41 6.98 -14.82 7.40
N HIS A 42 7.32 -14.83 6.11
CA HIS A 42 8.36 -13.98 5.54
C HIS A 42 7.85 -12.55 5.33
N VAL A 43 6.57 -12.38 5.02
CA VAL A 43 5.89 -11.07 5.10
C VAL A 43 6.00 -10.51 6.52
N ARG A 44 5.67 -11.31 7.55
CA ARG A 44 5.80 -10.90 8.96
C ARG A 44 7.25 -10.61 9.37
N ALA A 45 8.21 -11.34 8.81
CA ALA A 45 9.63 -11.19 9.14
C ALA A 45 10.30 -9.99 8.45
N THR A 46 9.69 -9.44 7.39
CA THR A 46 10.23 -8.33 6.59
C THR A 46 9.30 -7.12 6.69
N TRP A 47 8.68 -6.71 5.58
CA TRP A 47 7.93 -5.46 5.47
C TRP A 47 6.72 -5.37 6.41
N GLY A 48 6.12 -6.50 6.78
CA GLY A 48 4.95 -6.54 7.65
C GLY A 48 5.20 -5.95 9.04
N LYS A 49 6.47 -5.94 9.50
CA LYS A 49 6.87 -5.29 10.77
C LYS A 49 6.60 -3.78 10.80
N ARG A 50 6.50 -3.16 9.62
CA ARG A 50 6.35 -1.70 9.45
C ARG A 50 4.89 -1.28 9.34
N CYS A 51 3.93 -2.20 9.42
CA CYS A 51 2.51 -1.91 9.54
C CYS A 51 2.17 -1.44 10.96
N ASN A 52 1.18 -0.56 11.13
CA ASN A 52 0.70 -0.21 12.48
C ASN A 52 0.02 -1.42 13.12
N PHE A 53 -0.65 -2.23 12.31
CA PHE A 53 -1.18 -3.53 12.70
C PHE A 53 -1.13 -4.47 11.51
N LEU A 54 -0.68 -5.70 11.74
CA LEU A 54 -0.58 -6.74 10.73
C LEU A 54 -1.47 -7.91 11.13
N ILE A 55 -2.36 -8.30 10.22
CA ILE A 55 -3.23 -9.46 10.39
C ILE A 55 -3.18 -10.34 9.15
N PHE A 56 -3.17 -11.65 9.36
CA PHE A 56 -3.19 -12.62 8.27
C PHE A 56 -4.59 -13.24 8.16
N MET A 57 -5.18 -13.18 6.97
CA MET A 57 -6.52 -13.68 6.70
C MET A 57 -6.41 -15.01 5.95
N SER A 58 -6.96 -16.08 6.52
CA SER A 58 -6.68 -17.44 6.05
C SER A 58 -7.88 -18.39 6.17
N ASN A 59 -7.70 -19.63 5.73
CA ASN A 59 -8.64 -20.74 5.89
C ASN A 59 -8.34 -21.63 7.10
N ALA A 60 -7.32 -21.27 7.90
CA ALA A 60 -6.97 -21.93 9.16
C ALA A 60 -6.35 -20.92 10.13
N ASN A 61 -6.54 -21.16 11.42
CA ASN A 61 -5.89 -20.38 12.46
C ASN A 61 -4.41 -20.79 12.57
N ASP A 62 -3.53 -19.82 12.79
CA ASP A 62 -2.13 -20.07 13.18
C ASP A 62 -1.73 -19.02 14.22
N THR A 63 -1.53 -19.46 15.46
CA THR A 63 -1.16 -18.59 16.58
C THR A 63 0.27 -18.06 16.47
N ARG A 64 1.17 -18.80 15.83
CA ARG A 64 2.56 -18.35 15.61
C ARG A 64 2.59 -17.22 14.60
N LEU A 65 1.82 -17.33 13.52
CA LEU A 65 1.71 -16.30 12.48
C LEU A 65 0.79 -15.14 12.89
N GLY A 66 -0.24 -15.41 13.69
CA GLY A 66 -1.35 -14.50 13.96
C GLY A 66 -2.43 -14.56 12.87
N ALA A 67 -2.59 -15.72 12.22
CA ALA A 67 -3.58 -15.92 11.17
C ALA A 67 -4.98 -16.21 11.74
N ILE A 68 -5.97 -15.54 11.16
CA ILE A 68 -7.40 -15.71 11.47
C ILE A 68 -8.05 -16.58 10.39
N ASN A 69 -8.75 -17.62 10.83
CA ASN A 69 -9.59 -18.43 9.98
C ASN A 69 -10.90 -17.70 9.63
N LEU A 70 -11.07 -17.38 8.35
CA LEU A 70 -12.28 -16.78 7.80
C LEU A 70 -13.43 -17.79 7.62
N ASN A 71 -13.18 -19.09 7.87
CA ASN A 71 -14.12 -20.19 7.61
C ASN A 71 -14.58 -20.26 6.14
N VAL A 72 -13.72 -19.84 5.21
CA VAL A 72 -13.92 -19.95 3.76
C VAL A 72 -12.96 -21.00 3.21
N LEU A 73 -13.46 -21.82 2.29
CA LEU A 73 -12.67 -22.85 1.62
C LEU A 73 -11.46 -22.27 0.90
N ASP A 74 -10.40 -23.06 0.78
CA ASP A 74 -9.21 -22.67 0.04
C ASP A 74 -9.39 -22.83 -1.48
N GLY A 75 -8.64 -22.03 -2.23
CA GLY A 75 -8.63 -22.03 -3.69
C GLY A 75 -9.00 -20.69 -4.31
N ARG A 76 -8.46 -20.44 -5.50
CA ARG A 76 -8.65 -19.18 -6.23
C ARG A 76 -10.10 -18.81 -6.48
N LYS A 77 -10.97 -19.80 -6.68
CA LYS A 77 -12.40 -19.58 -6.89
C LYS A 77 -13.14 -19.03 -5.67
N PHE A 78 -12.51 -18.97 -4.50
CA PHE A 78 -13.10 -18.43 -3.26
C PHE A 78 -12.43 -17.13 -2.80
N LEU A 79 -11.56 -16.53 -3.62
CA LEU A 79 -10.85 -15.29 -3.25
C LEU A 79 -11.83 -14.18 -2.90
N TRP A 80 -12.90 -14.03 -3.68
CA TRP A 80 -13.93 -13.04 -3.39
C TRP A 80 -14.60 -13.25 -2.02
N GLY A 81 -15.02 -14.47 -1.72
CA GLY A 81 -15.56 -14.83 -0.40
C GLY A 81 -14.58 -14.54 0.74
N LYS A 82 -13.30 -14.86 0.56
CA LYS A 82 -12.25 -14.55 1.55
C LYS A 82 -12.09 -13.04 1.75
N THR A 83 -12.02 -12.25 0.68
CA THR A 83 -11.92 -10.78 0.78
C THR A 83 -13.13 -10.17 1.49
N ARG A 84 -14.35 -10.61 1.18
CA ARG A 84 -15.57 -10.16 1.87
C ARG A 84 -15.48 -10.37 3.37
N MET A 85 -15.14 -11.58 3.79
CA MET A 85 -15.01 -11.93 5.21
C MET A 85 -13.83 -11.21 5.87
N ALA A 86 -12.72 -11.00 5.15
CA ALA A 86 -11.58 -10.22 5.64
C ALA A 86 -11.98 -8.77 5.96
N PHE A 87 -12.65 -8.10 5.02
CA PHE A 87 -13.10 -6.73 5.23
C PHE A 87 -14.17 -6.61 6.32
N GLU A 88 -15.11 -7.53 6.38
CA GLU A 88 -16.10 -7.58 7.47
C GLU A 88 -15.43 -7.75 8.84
N TYR A 89 -14.45 -8.65 8.94
CA TYR A 89 -13.67 -8.86 10.16
C TYR A 89 -12.90 -7.59 10.55
N VAL A 90 -12.14 -7.01 9.60
CA VAL A 90 -11.36 -5.79 9.83
C VAL A 90 -12.28 -4.65 10.30
N TYR A 91 -13.44 -4.49 9.66
CA TYR A 91 -14.42 -3.49 10.04
C TYR A 91 -14.91 -3.71 11.48
N LYS A 92 -15.36 -4.92 11.78
CA LYS A 92 -15.93 -5.26 13.10
C LYS A 92 -14.92 -5.11 14.25
N HIS A 93 -13.65 -5.43 14.02
CA HIS A 93 -12.66 -5.56 15.10
C HIS A 93 -11.67 -4.40 15.18
N HIS A 94 -11.44 -3.68 14.08
CA HIS A 94 -10.33 -2.73 13.98
C HIS A 94 -10.70 -1.37 13.35
N PHE A 95 -11.93 -1.18 12.87
CA PHE A 95 -12.31 0.03 12.12
C PHE A 95 -11.98 1.35 12.82
N GLU A 96 -12.21 1.42 14.14
CA GLU A 96 -12.00 2.68 14.87
C GLU A 96 -10.53 3.05 15.10
N GLN A 97 -9.63 2.07 15.01
CA GLN A 97 -8.22 2.23 15.39
C GLN A 97 -7.35 2.77 14.26
N PHE A 98 -7.79 2.64 13.00
CA PHE A 98 -6.97 2.93 11.82
C PHE A 98 -7.69 3.86 10.85
N ASP A 99 -6.89 4.53 10.02
CA ASP A 99 -7.35 5.51 9.03
C ASP A 99 -7.37 4.92 7.62
N TRP A 100 -6.54 3.90 7.39
CA TRP A 100 -6.36 3.24 6.10
C TRP A 100 -6.26 1.73 6.27
N PHE A 101 -6.81 0.99 5.31
CA PHE A 101 -6.91 -0.46 5.34
C PHE A 101 -6.30 -1.05 4.07
N PHE A 102 -5.08 -1.58 4.20
CA PHE A 102 -4.26 -2.04 3.09
C PHE A 102 -4.37 -3.56 2.94
N LYS A 103 -4.86 -4.00 1.78
CA LYS A 103 -4.89 -5.39 1.33
C LYS A 103 -3.59 -5.73 0.60
N ALA A 104 -2.97 -6.84 0.96
CA ALA A 104 -1.84 -7.43 0.23
C ALA A 104 -1.97 -8.95 0.13
N ASP A 105 -1.23 -9.56 -0.80
CA ASP A 105 -1.08 -11.01 -0.90
C ASP A 105 0.22 -11.48 -0.21
N ASP A 106 0.32 -12.77 0.10
CA ASP A 106 1.49 -13.37 0.74
C ASP A 106 2.77 -13.43 -0.13
N ASP A 107 2.70 -12.95 -1.37
CA ASP A 107 3.80 -12.74 -2.31
C ASP A 107 3.90 -11.27 -2.80
N THR A 108 3.31 -10.34 -2.03
CA THR A 108 3.50 -8.89 -2.19
C THR A 108 4.62 -8.40 -1.28
N TYR A 109 5.47 -7.49 -1.76
CA TYR A 109 6.37 -6.71 -0.91
C TYR A 109 5.92 -5.24 -0.90
N ALA A 110 5.76 -4.65 0.29
CA ALA A 110 5.30 -3.28 0.46
C ALA A 110 6.35 -2.40 1.16
N ILE A 111 6.49 -1.16 0.72
CA ILE A 111 7.33 -0.12 1.33
C ILE A 111 6.39 0.82 2.06
N MET A 112 6.18 0.56 3.35
CA MET A 112 5.10 1.18 4.14
C MET A 112 5.32 2.68 4.34
N GLU A 113 6.56 3.12 4.39
CA GLU A 113 7.00 4.52 4.44
C GLU A 113 6.51 5.26 3.19
N ASN A 114 6.70 4.67 2.01
CA ASN A 114 6.23 5.23 0.75
C ASN A 114 4.70 5.24 0.65
N LEU A 115 4.03 4.21 1.20
CA LEU A 115 2.57 4.19 1.31
C LEU A 115 2.08 5.36 2.14
N ARG A 116 2.61 5.53 3.35
CA ARG A 116 2.23 6.63 4.26
C ARG A 116 2.55 7.99 3.68
N TYR A 117 3.71 8.12 3.03
CA TYR A 117 4.10 9.32 2.33
C TYR A 117 3.03 9.73 1.34
N MET A 118 2.63 8.85 0.42
CA MET A 118 1.54 9.13 -0.54
C MET A 118 0.23 9.47 0.18
N LEU A 119 -0.18 8.64 1.15
CA LEU A 119 -1.47 8.81 1.85
C LEU A 119 -1.53 10.09 2.71
N SER A 120 -0.38 10.66 3.10
CA SER A 120 -0.32 11.89 3.90
C SER A 120 -0.97 13.10 3.22
N ALA A 121 -1.08 13.07 1.89
CA ALA A 121 -1.73 14.12 1.10
C ALA A 121 -3.27 14.08 1.16
N TYR A 122 -3.86 12.98 1.68
CA TYR A 122 -5.30 12.71 1.57
C TYR A 122 -6.00 12.67 2.93
N ASP A 123 -7.27 13.09 2.95
CA ASP A 123 -8.17 12.92 4.08
C ASP A 123 -8.89 11.55 4.03
N PRO A 124 -8.65 10.65 5.01
CA PRO A 124 -9.27 9.33 5.06
C PRO A 124 -10.80 9.36 5.32
N THR A 125 -11.39 10.52 5.64
CA THR A 125 -12.85 10.65 5.79
C THR A 125 -13.60 10.72 4.46
N TYR A 126 -12.89 10.73 3.34
CA TYR A 126 -13.50 10.70 2.02
C TYR A 126 -13.40 9.31 1.39
N PRO A 127 -14.43 8.88 0.63
CA PRO A 127 -14.51 7.54 0.10
C PRO A 127 -13.60 7.37 -1.13
N ILE A 128 -12.33 7.07 -0.87
CA ILE A 128 -11.31 6.84 -1.91
C ILE A 128 -10.51 5.57 -1.63
N TYR A 129 -10.04 4.91 -2.69
CA TYR A 129 -9.10 3.81 -2.59
C TYR A 129 -8.02 3.90 -3.68
N PHE A 130 -6.84 3.36 -3.39
CA PHE A 130 -5.67 3.43 -4.27
C PHE A 130 -5.08 2.04 -4.49
N GLY A 131 -4.40 1.86 -5.62
CA GLY A 131 -3.68 0.65 -5.96
C GLY A 131 -3.09 0.73 -7.37
N ALA A 132 -2.82 -0.42 -7.97
CA ALA A 132 -2.43 -0.49 -9.38
C ALA A 132 -3.68 -0.40 -10.26
N LYS A 133 -3.98 0.80 -10.76
CA LYS A 133 -5.23 1.09 -11.48
C LYS A 133 -5.33 0.37 -12.82
N PHE A 134 -6.26 -0.57 -12.90
CA PHE A 134 -6.76 -1.16 -14.14
C PHE A 134 -8.06 -0.46 -14.54
N ARG A 135 -8.64 -0.84 -15.69
CA ARG A 135 -9.88 -0.24 -16.18
C ARG A 135 -11.07 -0.66 -15.31
N GLY A 136 -11.39 0.16 -14.30
CA GLY A 136 -12.56 0.02 -13.42
C GLY A 136 -12.32 -0.78 -12.13
N PHE A 137 -11.06 -1.00 -11.76
CA PHE A 137 -10.66 -1.64 -10.50
C PHE A 137 -9.14 -1.48 -10.23
N MET A 138 -8.69 -1.80 -9.03
CA MET A 138 -7.27 -1.87 -8.67
C MET A 138 -6.82 -3.34 -8.67
N SER A 139 -5.66 -3.67 -9.27
CA SER A 139 -5.18 -5.05 -9.31
C SER A 139 -5.01 -5.65 -7.92
N GLY A 140 -5.55 -6.86 -7.72
CA GLY A 140 -5.48 -7.56 -6.42
C GLY A 140 -4.06 -7.88 -5.97
N GLY A 141 -3.21 -8.36 -6.89
CA GLY A 141 -1.81 -8.70 -6.61
C GLY A 141 -0.92 -7.48 -6.39
N GLY A 142 -1.25 -6.34 -7.02
CA GLY A 142 -0.57 -5.08 -6.70
C GLY A 142 -0.85 -4.59 -5.28
N GLY A 143 -1.84 -5.16 -4.60
CA GLY A 143 -2.38 -4.63 -3.36
C GLY A 143 -3.18 -3.35 -3.60
N TYR A 144 -4.06 -3.04 -2.66
CA TYR A 144 -4.86 -1.83 -2.69
C TYR A 144 -5.22 -1.38 -1.28
N VAL A 145 -5.39 -0.08 -1.10
CA VAL A 145 -5.64 0.55 0.20
C VAL A 145 -6.93 1.34 0.16
N LEU A 146 -7.82 1.07 1.11
CA LEU A 146 -9.07 1.80 1.29
C LEU A 146 -8.89 2.85 2.39
N SER A 147 -9.43 4.04 2.15
CA SER A 147 -9.68 5.02 3.21
C SER A 147 -10.68 4.48 4.23
N LYS A 148 -10.70 5.09 5.43
CA LYS A 148 -11.68 4.78 6.46
C LYS A 148 -13.11 4.90 5.94
N GLN A 149 -13.42 5.98 5.23
CA GLN A 149 -14.76 6.15 4.67
C GLN A 149 -15.10 5.14 3.57
N ALA A 150 -14.13 4.75 2.71
CA ALA A 150 -14.36 3.74 1.70
C ALA A 150 -14.67 2.36 2.31
N LEU A 151 -13.93 1.95 3.34
CA LEU A 151 -14.22 0.69 4.04
C LEU A 151 -15.62 0.71 4.68
N LYS A 152 -15.98 1.82 5.32
CA LYS A 152 -17.31 1.98 5.94
C LYS A 152 -18.43 1.83 4.92
N GLN A 153 -18.36 2.54 3.80
CA GLN A 153 -19.37 2.45 2.74
C GLN A 153 -19.44 1.05 2.15
N PHE A 154 -18.29 0.41 1.92
CA PHE A 154 -18.25 -0.96 1.42
C PHE A 154 -19.00 -1.92 2.36
N VAL A 155 -18.66 -1.92 3.65
CA VAL A 155 -19.23 -2.89 4.60
C VAL A 155 -20.68 -2.57 4.95
N GLU A 156 -21.00 -1.32 5.27
CA GLU A 156 -22.34 -0.95 5.74
C GLU A 156 -23.37 -0.86 4.61
N SER A 157 -22.96 -0.46 3.39
CA SER A 157 -23.89 -0.22 2.28
C SER A 157 -23.84 -1.30 1.21
N ALA A 158 -22.65 -1.79 0.83
CA ALA A 158 -22.51 -2.70 -0.32
C ALA A 158 -22.55 -4.18 0.08
N LEU A 159 -21.76 -4.58 1.09
CA LEU A 159 -21.32 -5.96 1.32
C LEU A 159 -22.46 -6.98 1.45
N HIS A 160 -23.57 -6.58 2.06
CA HIS A 160 -24.74 -7.43 2.31
C HIS A 160 -25.94 -7.08 1.42
N ASN A 161 -25.73 -6.25 0.40
CA ASN A 161 -26.76 -5.86 -0.57
C ASN A 161 -26.41 -6.41 -1.95
N ASP A 162 -27.04 -7.52 -2.35
CA ASP A 162 -26.77 -8.21 -3.62
C ASP A 162 -26.97 -7.35 -4.87
N SER A 163 -27.77 -6.28 -4.78
CA SER A 163 -27.97 -5.34 -5.88
C SER A 163 -26.79 -4.37 -6.06
N LEU A 164 -26.03 -4.11 -4.98
CA LEU A 164 -24.84 -3.25 -4.99
C LEU A 164 -23.55 -4.07 -5.06
N CYS A 165 -23.54 -5.27 -4.49
CA CYS A 165 -22.37 -6.11 -4.40
C CYS A 165 -22.76 -7.58 -4.44
N GLN A 166 -22.44 -8.27 -5.53
CA GLN A 166 -22.88 -9.64 -5.76
C GLN A 166 -22.46 -10.57 -4.60
N GLY A 167 -23.45 -11.13 -3.90
CA GLY A 167 -23.25 -11.97 -2.72
C GLY A 167 -22.76 -13.39 -3.00
N ASP A 168 -22.69 -13.84 -4.25
CA ASP A 168 -22.06 -15.13 -4.59
C ASP A 168 -20.58 -15.08 -4.19
N PRO A 169 -20.14 -15.85 -3.18
CA PRO A 169 -18.78 -15.82 -2.67
C PRO A 169 -17.77 -16.47 -3.63
N THR A 170 -18.23 -17.13 -4.69
CA THR A 170 -17.37 -17.71 -5.70
C THR A 170 -16.91 -16.66 -6.72
N GLY A 171 -15.71 -16.80 -7.26
CA GLY A 171 -15.11 -15.87 -8.22
C GLY A 171 -13.60 -15.80 -8.07
N VAL A 172 -12.91 -15.84 -9.22
CA VAL A 172 -11.45 -15.65 -9.29
C VAL A 172 -11.06 -14.17 -9.40
N ASP A 173 -11.97 -13.33 -9.90
CA ASP A 173 -11.77 -11.89 -10.13
C ASP A 173 -12.19 -11.07 -8.89
N GLU A 174 -11.58 -11.37 -7.75
CA GLU A 174 -11.83 -10.69 -6.47
C GLU A 174 -11.67 -9.17 -6.58
N ASP A 175 -10.64 -8.73 -7.29
CA ASP A 175 -10.29 -7.33 -7.53
C ASP A 175 -11.32 -6.61 -8.43
N VAL A 176 -11.83 -7.29 -9.46
CA VAL A 176 -12.95 -6.78 -10.27
C VAL A 176 -14.21 -6.64 -9.45
N LYS A 177 -14.51 -7.62 -8.58
CA LYS A 177 -15.72 -7.61 -7.76
C LYS A 177 -15.68 -6.50 -6.71
N ILE A 178 -14.58 -6.35 -5.96
CA ILE A 178 -14.44 -5.26 -4.99
C ILE A 178 -14.52 -3.89 -5.69
N GLY A 179 -13.87 -3.71 -6.85
CA GLY A 179 -13.94 -2.47 -7.63
C GLY A 179 -15.37 -2.08 -8.00
N LYS A 180 -16.17 -3.04 -8.49
CA LYS A 180 -17.60 -2.82 -8.79
C LYS A 180 -18.41 -2.45 -7.54
N CYS A 181 -18.22 -3.18 -6.44
CA CYS A 181 -18.95 -2.91 -5.20
C CYS A 181 -18.64 -1.51 -4.65
N LEU A 182 -17.35 -1.11 -4.67
CA LEU A 182 -16.89 0.22 -4.26
C LEU A 182 -17.48 1.32 -5.15
N ALA A 183 -17.43 1.14 -6.47
CA ALA A 183 -18.02 2.09 -7.42
C ALA A 183 -19.52 2.28 -7.21
N ASN A 184 -20.27 1.19 -6.95
CA ASN A 184 -21.71 1.23 -6.71
C ASN A 184 -22.12 2.01 -5.45
N VAL A 185 -21.21 2.21 -4.50
CA VAL A 185 -21.44 3.02 -3.30
C VAL A 185 -20.70 4.36 -3.32
N GLY A 186 -20.21 4.77 -4.49
CA GLY A 186 -19.61 6.09 -4.69
C GLY A 186 -18.17 6.24 -4.21
N VAL A 187 -17.44 5.13 -4.03
CA VAL A 187 -16.01 5.17 -3.70
C VAL A 187 -15.20 5.46 -4.96
N MET A 188 -14.32 6.46 -4.88
CA MET A 188 -13.49 6.94 -5.98
C MET A 188 -12.21 6.13 -6.15
N GLU A 189 -11.85 5.87 -7.41
CA GLU A 189 -10.56 5.29 -7.80
C GLU A 189 -9.45 6.35 -7.87
N GLY A 190 -8.65 6.47 -6.82
CA GLY A 190 -7.57 7.46 -6.76
C GLY A 190 -6.41 7.18 -7.71
N ASP A 191 -5.74 8.24 -8.18
CA ASP A 191 -4.48 8.15 -8.92
C ASP A 191 -3.32 7.99 -7.94
N SER A 192 -2.64 6.83 -7.99
CA SER A 192 -1.53 6.49 -7.10
C SER A 192 -0.16 6.81 -7.68
N ARG A 193 -0.08 7.39 -8.88
CA ARG A 193 1.19 7.73 -9.54
C ARG A 193 1.90 8.88 -8.82
N ASP A 194 3.20 8.99 -9.05
CA ASP A 194 3.96 10.16 -8.60
C ASP A 194 3.75 11.38 -9.52
N GLU A 195 4.32 12.52 -9.15
CA GLU A 195 4.20 13.79 -9.88
C GLU A 195 4.69 13.72 -11.34
N TYR A 196 5.49 12.70 -11.68
CA TYR A 196 5.97 12.43 -13.03
C TYR A 196 5.10 11.42 -13.79
N GLY A 197 4.04 10.90 -13.15
CA GLY A 197 3.15 9.90 -13.72
C GLY A 197 3.72 8.48 -13.69
N ARG A 198 4.75 8.21 -12.90
CA ARG A 198 5.32 6.86 -12.72
C ARG A 198 4.49 6.09 -11.70
N GLY A 199 4.39 4.77 -11.87
CA GLY A 199 3.59 3.93 -10.98
C GLY A 199 4.18 3.85 -9.57
N ARG A 200 3.31 3.66 -8.57
CA ARG A 200 3.72 3.28 -7.21
C ARG A 200 3.27 1.89 -6.81
N PHE A 201 2.15 1.39 -7.34
CA PHE A 201 1.69 0.02 -7.10
C PHE A 201 1.93 -0.84 -8.34
N PHE A 202 2.50 -2.04 -8.15
CA PHE A 202 2.90 -2.88 -9.26
C PHE A 202 2.39 -4.33 -9.10
N PRO A 203 1.58 -4.84 -10.05
CA PRO A 203 1.08 -6.21 -10.03
C PRO A 203 2.08 -7.22 -10.61
N LEU A 204 3.35 -6.81 -10.78
CA LEU A 204 4.45 -7.62 -11.28
C LEU A 204 5.73 -7.30 -10.48
N SER A 205 6.74 -8.16 -10.63
CA SER A 205 8.02 -7.97 -9.95
C SER A 205 8.77 -6.72 -10.46
N PRO A 206 9.67 -6.11 -9.65
CA PRO A 206 10.47 -4.97 -10.09
C PRO A 206 11.24 -5.27 -11.39
N MET A 207 11.82 -6.46 -11.48
CA MET A 207 12.60 -6.90 -12.64
C MET A 207 11.75 -6.90 -13.93
N THR A 208 10.47 -7.29 -13.84
CA THR A 208 9.56 -7.30 -15.00
C THR A 208 9.36 -5.90 -15.56
N HIS A 209 9.19 -4.90 -14.68
CA HIS A 209 9.01 -3.51 -15.05
C HIS A 209 10.32 -2.88 -15.57
N ILE A 210 11.41 -3.04 -14.83
CA ILE A 210 12.72 -2.47 -15.16
C ILE A 210 13.23 -3.00 -16.50
N MET A 211 13.10 -4.31 -16.75
CA MET A 211 13.53 -4.92 -18.00
C MET A 211 12.54 -4.73 -19.15
N ASN A 212 11.44 -4.00 -18.92
CA ASN A 212 10.36 -3.80 -19.90
C ASN A 212 9.81 -5.14 -20.46
N LYS A 213 9.75 -6.18 -19.62
CA LYS A 213 9.20 -7.51 -19.96
C LYS A 213 7.73 -7.62 -19.58
N LEU A 214 6.96 -6.59 -19.89
CA LEU A 214 5.55 -6.47 -19.50
C LEU A 214 4.69 -7.43 -20.34
N PRO A 215 3.89 -8.31 -19.72
CA PRO A 215 3.02 -9.21 -20.46
C PRO A 215 1.87 -8.46 -21.13
N HIS A 216 1.37 -8.99 -22.25
CA HIS A 216 0.30 -8.36 -23.03
C HIS A 216 -0.96 -8.06 -22.20
N TRP A 217 -1.37 -8.99 -21.33
CA TRP A 217 -2.54 -8.80 -20.48
C TRP A 217 -2.41 -7.56 -19.59
N TYR A 218 -1.21 -7.28 -19.07
CA TYR A 218 -0.97 -6.12 -18.21
C TYR A 218 -1.10 -4.82 -19.00
N ILE A 219 -0.49 -4.78 -20.19
CA ILE A 219 -0.56 -3.62 -21.10
C ILE A 219 -2.01 -3.32 -21.52
N HIS A 220 -2.84 -4.34 -21.68
CA HIS A 220 -4.24 -4.18 -22.05
C HIS A 220 -5.14 -3.73 -20.89
N LEU A 221 -4.89 -4.24 -19.68
CA LEU A 221 -5.72 -3.94 -18.50
C LEU A 221 -5.35 -2.64 -17.79
N THR A 222 -4.07 -2.25 -17.82
CA THR A 222 -3.59 -1.04 -17.15
C THR A 222 -4.32 0.21 -17.66
N HIS A 223 -4.76 1.06 -16.73
CA HIS A 223 -5.43 2.31 -17.05
C HIS A 223 -4.43 3.33 -17.61
N TYR A 224 -3.27 3.44 -16.96
CA TYR A 224 -2.20 4.34 -17.38
C TYR A 224 -1.15 3.57 -18.18
N LYS A 225 -0.64 4.19 -19.25
CA LYS A 225 0.46 3.63 -20.03
C LYS A 225 1.71 3.51 -19.15
N PRO A 226 2.30 2.31 -19.00
CA PRO A 226 3.48 2.14 -18.17
C PRO A 226 4.70 2.89 -18.74
N HIS A 227 5.46 3.52 -17.86
CA HIS A 227 6.81 3.96 -18.18
C HIS A 227 7.73 2.74 -18.37
N LYS A 228 8.88 2.93 -19.02
CA LYS A 228 9.77 1.84 -19.45
C LYS A 228 11.15 1.98 -18.83
N GLY A 229 11.85 0.86 -18.71
CA GLY A 229 13.22 0.86 -18.23
C GLY A 229 13.31 1.26 -16.76
N LEU A 230 14.41 1.90 -16.38
CA LEU A 230 14.60 2.43 -15.02
C LEU A 230 13.63 3.54 -14.64
N ASP A 231 12.94 4.13 -15.63
CA ASP A 231 11.92 5.15 -15.41
C ASP A 231 10.51 4.56 -15.20
N CYS A 232 10.36 3.23 -15.25
CA CYS A 232 9.08 2.55 -15.03
C CYS A 232 8.36 2.94 -13.74
N CYS A 233 9.18 3.23 -12.74
CA CYS A 233 8.84 3.04 -11.36
C CYS A 233 9.21 4.28 -10.57
N SER A 234 8.25 4.74 -9.76
CA SER A 234 8.48 5.90 -8.90
C SER A 234 9.65 5.65 -7.95
N ASP A 235 10.42 6.70 -7.65
CA ASP A 235 11.39 6.67 -6.56
C ASP A 235 10.73 6.40 -5.21
N THR A 236 9.43 6.66 -5.08
CA THR A 236 8.61 6.33 -3.92
C THR A 236 7.62 5.19 -4.25
N ALA A 237 8.06 4.17 -4.98
CA ALA A 237 7.26 2.98 -5.25
C ALA A 237 6.80 2.32 -3.94
N ILE A 238 5.58 1.78 -3.93
CA ILE A 238 4.89 1.27 -2.74
C ILE A 238 4.85 -0.24 -2.73
N THR A 239 4.41 -0.90 -3.81
CA THR A 239 4.27 -2.36 -3.82
C THR A 239 4.85 -2.99 -5.07
N PHE A 240 5.31 -4.23 -4.93
CA PHE A 240 5.56 -5.14 -6.05
C PHE A 240 5.02 -6.53 -5.74
N HIS A 241 4.55 -7.22 -6.79
CA HIS A 241 3.96 -8.57 -6.70
C HIS A 241 4.90 -9.65 -7.24
N TYR A 242 4.55 -10.92 -7.01
CA TYR A 242 5.36 -12.09 -7.34
C TYR A 242 6.76 -12.08 -6.69
N ILE A 243 6.82 -11.65 -5.44
CA ILE A 243 8.07 -11.59 -4.67
C ILE A 243 8.19 -12.88 -3.86
N SER A 244 9.26 -13.64 -4.13
CA SER A 244 9.58 -14.85 -3.36
C SER A 244 10.11 -14.49 -1.98
N PRO A 245 10.06 -15.40 -0.99
CA PRO A 245 10.65 -15.18 0.33
C PRO A 245 12.08 -14.65 0.28
N GLU A 246 12.96 -15.24 -0.54
CA GLU A 246 14.36 -14.83 -0.69
C GLU A 246 14.46 -13.40 -1.17
N LYS A 247 13.62 -13.02 -2.15
CA LYS A 247 13.55 -11.66 -2.67
C LYS A 247 12.99 -10.68 -1.65
N MET A 248 12.07 -11.08 -0.77
CA MET A 248 11.60 -10.21 0.31
C MET A 248 12.76 -9.81 1.22
N TYR A 249 13.60 -10.76 1.62
CA TYR A 249 14.79 -10.47 2.44
C TYR A 249 15.86 -9.69 1.66
N GLU A 250 16.06 -10.00 0.38
CA GLU A 250 16.96 -9.22 -0.49
C GLU A 250 16.51 -7.76 -0.57
N MET A 251 15.23 -7.51 -0.83
CA MET A 251 14.66 -6.16 -0.86
C MET A 251 14.76 -5.47 0.50
N ASP A 252 14.46 -6.17 1.60
CA ASP A 252 14.57 -5.60 2.96
C ASP A 252 16.02 -5.22 3.29
N TYR A 253 16.98 -6.05 2.93
CA TYR A 253 18.41 -5.72 3.05
C TYR A 253 18.79 -4.53 2.16
N LEU A 254 18.41 -4.51 0.90
CA LEU A 254 18.79 -3.42 -0.02
C LEU A 254 18.16 -2.07 0.34
N LEU A 255 16.95 -2.07 0.89
CA LEU A 255 16.21 -0.86 1.27
C LEU A 255 16.61 -0.35 2.66
N TYR A 256 16.79 -1.24 3.63
CA TYR A 256 16.93 -0.86 5.03
C TYR A 256 18.29 -1.23 5.65
N GLY A 257 19.08 -2.11 5.03
CA GLY A 257 20.38 -2.56 5.56
C GLY A 257 21.59 -2.00 4.80
N LEU A 258 21.54 -2.00 3.47
CA LEU A 258 22.64 -1.60 2.61
C LEU A 258 22.67 -0.07 2.46
N ARG A 259 23.81 0.55 2.77
CA ARG A 259 24.01 1.99 2.61
C ARG A 259 25.27 2.27 1.79
N PRO A 260 25.14 2.75 0.54
CA PRO A 260 26.29 3.29 -0.18
C PRO A 260 26.75 4.57 0.51
N TYR A 261 28.03 4.62 0.89
CA TYR A 261 28.62 5.76 1.58
C TYR A 261 28.50 7.05 0.74
N GLY A 262 28.01 8.14 1.35
CA GLY A 262 27.96 9.46 0.74
C GLY A 262 26.79 9.72 -0.22
N ILE A 263 25.84 8.79 -0.36
CA ILE A 263 24.63 8.99 -1.16
C ILE A 263 23.44 9.22 -0.21
N HIS A 264 22.85 10.41 -0.27
CA HIS A 264 21.62 10.77 0.45
C HIS A 264 20.57 11.23 -0.56
N LYS A 265 19.37 10.63 -0.51
CA LYS A 265 18.23 11.08 -1.31
C LYS A 265 17.32 11.90 -0.40
N ASP A 266 17.40 13.23 -0.49
CA ASP A 266 16.44 14.10 0.16
C ASP A 266 15.13 14.08 -0.64
N HIS A 267 14.10 13.38 -0.14
CA HIS A 267 12.75 13.51 -0.68
C HIS A 267 11.98 14.60 0.09
N PRO A 268 11.37 15.57 -0.59
CA PRO A 268 10.62 16.62 0.09
C PRO A 268 9.36 16.04 0.75
N TYR A 269 9.18 16.30 2.04
CA TYR A 269 7.91 16.15 2.74
C TYR A 269 7.23 17.54 2.85
N PRO A 270 5.92 17.69 2.57
CA PRO A 270 4.90 16.67 2.30
C PRO A 270 4.97 16.05 0.89
N ALA A 271 4.25 14.93 0.69
CA ALA A 271 4.23 14.23 -0.59
C ALA A 271 3.65 15.08 -1.74
N PRO A 272 4.31 15.12 -2.91
CA PRO A 272 3.74 15.66 -4.12
C PRO A 272 2.45 14.96 -4.51
N LEU A 273 1.52 15.76 -5.02
CA LEU A 273 0.28 15.26 -5.57
C LEU A 273 0.52 14.48 -6.87
N PRO A 274 -0.33 13.49 -7.19
CA PRO A 274 -0.29 12.82 -8.48
C PRO A 274 -0.60 13.79 -9.63
N PRO A 275 -0.36 13.41 -10.90
CA PRO A 275 -0.56 14.31 -12.04
C PRO A 275 -2.03 14.62 -12.31
N ASP A 276 -2.94 13.70 -11.98
CA ASP A 276 -4.38 13.92 -12.07
C ASP A 276 -4.98 14.15 -10.68
N VAL A 277 -5.23 15.42 -10.38
CA VAL A 277 -5.98 15.85 -9.18
C VAL A 277 -7.36 16.41 -9.50
N ASN A 278 -7.71 16.51 -10.78
CA ASN A 278 -8.99 17.09 -11.19
C ASN A 278 -10.14 16.10 -10.95
N SER A 279 -9.83 14.81 -10.90
CA SER A 279 -10.79 13.74 -10.60
C SER A 279 -11.10 13.58 -9.11
N ILE A 280 -10.43 14.33 -8.22
CA ILE A 280 -10.65 14.28 -6.78
C ILE A 280 -11.06 15.68 -6.24
N PRO A 281 -12.14 15.76 -5.43
CA PRO A 281 -12.48 16.96 -4.66
C PRO A 281 -11.29 17.61 -3.96
N GLN A 282 -11.14 18.93 -4.08
CA GLN A 282 -10.01 19.67 -3.50
C GLN A 282 -10.00 19.61 -1.97
N GLU A 283 -11.18 19.51 -1.36
CA GLU A 283 -11.35 19.38 0.09
C GLU A 283 -10.78 18.06 0.63
N MET A 284 -10.58 17.04 -0.21
CA MET A 284 -9.85 15.82 0.17
C MET A 284 -8.36 16.04 0.37
N LEU A 285 -7.80 17.04 -0.30
CA LEU A 285 -6.38 17.30 -0.26
C LEU A 285 -6.08 18.06 1.03
N LYS A 286 -5.19 17.52 1.87
CA LYS A 286 -4.79 18.17 3.13
C LYS A 286 -3.89 19.40 2.93
N LEU A 287 -3.91 20.01 1.76
CA LEU A 287 -3.10 21.18 1.41
C LEU A 287 -3.73 22.47 1.92
N GLU A 288 -3.76 22.64 3.25
CA GLU A 288 -3.76 23.96 3.88
C GLU A 288 -3.59 23.82 5.41
N LYS A 289 -2.33 23.96 5.90
CA LYS A 289 -1.95 24.63 7.18
C LYS A 289 -0.47 24.49 7.57
N ASN A 290 0.27 23.51 7.04
CA ASN A 290 1.67 23.28 7.46
C ASN A 290 2.76 23.90 6.56
N GLN A 291 2.42 24.50 5.41
CA GLN A 291 3.42 25.18 4.56
C GLN A 291 4.14 26.33 5.29
N LYS A 292 3.57 26.91 6.35
CA LYS A 292 4.22 27.97 7.14
C LYS A 292 5.20 27.46 8.21
N VAL A 293 5.19 26.17 8.56
CA VAL A 293 6.07 25.62 9.61
C VAL A 293 7.36 25.06 9.01
N PHE A 294 7.30 24.40 7.85
CA PHE A 294 8.46 23.70 7.27
C PHE A 294 9.31 24.51 6.28
N GLN A 295 8.83 25.67 5.79
CA GLN A 295 9.62 26.52 4.88
C GLN A 295 10.69 27.38 5.58
N LYS A 296 10.83 27.34 6.92
CA LYS A 296 11.93 28.04 7.63
C LYS A 296 13.18 27.15 7.78
N ARG A 297 13.71 26.62 6.68
CA ARG A 297 15.14 26.24 6.64
C ARG A 297 15.96 27.52 6.50
N LYS A 298 16.36 28.15 7.63
CA LYS A 298 17.29 29.30 7.59
C LYS A 298 18.67 28.80 7.15
N ARG A 299 19.07 29.19 5.94
CA ARG A 299 20.47 29.07 5.48
C ARG A 299 21.36 29.92 6.37
N LYS A 300 22.28 29.30 7.12
CA LYS A 300 23.39 30.01 7.78
C LYS A 300 24.68 29.59 7.10
N ARG A 301 25.37 30.53 6.44
CA ARG A 301 26.73 30.30 5.94
C ARG A 301 27.68 30.44 7.12
N VAL A 302 28.42 29.37 7.42
CA VAL A 302 29.57 29.42 8.34
C VAL A 302 30.76 28.82 7.59
N ASN A 303 31.83 29.60 7.42
CA ASN A 303 33.10 29.17 6.81
C ASN A 303 33.01 28.38 5.50
N GLY A 304 32.16 28.81 4.55
CA GLY A 304 32.15 28.26 3.19
C GLY A 304 31.60 26.84 3.04
N ARG A 305 31.11 26.21 4.11
CA ARG A 305 30.35 24.95 4.06
C ARG A 305 28.89 25.20 4.42
N THR A 306 28.00 24.56 3.66
CA THR A 306 26.56 24.56 3.95
C THR A 306 26.33 23.47 4.99
N GLU A 307 26.03 23.85 6.23
CA GLU A 307 25.57 22.92 7.25
C GLU A 307 24.05 23.02 7.40
N TYR A 308 23.39 21.86 7.48
CA TYR A 308 21.98 21.75 7.83
C TYR A 308 21.91 21.60 9.36
N ILE A 309 21.30 22.56 10.04
CA ILE A 309 21.07 22.47 11.49
C ILE A 309 19.60 22.09 11.69
N TYR A 310 19.39 20.97 12.39
CA TYR A 310 18.09 20.50 12.85
C TYR A 310 17.67 21.34 14.07
N GLN A 311 16.45 21.87 14.06
CA GLN A 311 15.76 22.33 15.26
C GLN A 311 14.66 21.34 15.57
#